data_AF-A0A924D580-F1
#
_entry.id   AF-A0A924D580-F1
#
_cell.length_a   1.000
_cell.length_b   1.000
_cell.length_c   1.000
_cell.angle_alpha   90.00
_cell.angle_beta   90.00
_cell.angle_gamma   90.00
#
_symmetry.space_group_name_H-M   'P 1'
#
loop_
_entity.id
_entity.type
_entity.pdbx_description
1 polymer ?
#
loop_
_entity_poly.entity_id
_entity_poly.type
_entity_poly.pdbx_seq_one_letter_code
_entity_poly.pdbx_strand_id
1 'polypeptide(L)'
;MKLSKEFLNGFIIFLGIGIYFLLMEVLGLSNYYILRIFNVLIIIYGLNRTIKSNLSEGKKGYISNLVSTGLTGFVGIVLGIIGLALYVYFRGGATYLDKLSHAFLFGGKPSVAEYCFGLMIEGIASVLIVVFINMQYWRTKNAFRDDDEKSDFKK
;
A
#
# COMPACT_ATOMS: atom_id res chain seq x y z
N MET A 1 24.38 -1.84 -5.20
CA MET A 1 23.72 -1.70 -3.87
C MET A 1 22.50 -2.62 -3.85
N LYS A 2 22.28 -3.43 -2.80
CA LYS A 2 21.05 -4.24 -2.70
C LYS A 2 19.90 -3.31 -2.31
N LEU A 3 18.84 -3.24 -3.12
CA LEU A 3 17.62 -2.49 -2.78
C LEU A 3 17.06 -3.01 -1.44
N SER A 4 16.50 -2.11 -0.63
CA SER A 4 15.83 -2.51 0.61
C SER A 4 14.61 -3.38 0.28
N LYS A 5 14.30 -4.34 1.15
CA LYS A 5 13.22 -5.31 0.89
C LYS A 5 11.86 -4.63 0.94
N GLU A 6 11.75 -3.61 1.79
CA GLU A 6 10.62 -2.70 1.89
C GLU A 6 10.35 -2.03 0.55
N PHE A 7 11.39 -1.55 -0.13
CA PHE A 7 11.26 -0.95 -1.45
C PHE A 7 10.85 -1.99 -2.49
N LEU A 8 11.49 -3.16 -2.51
CA LEU A 8 11.16 -4.23 -3.46
C LEU A 8 9.70 -4.70 -3.31
N ASN A 9 9.25 -4.93 -2.07
CA ASN A 9 7.89 -5.36 -1.78
C ASN A 9 6.87 -4.23 -2.03
N GLY A 10 7.23 -2.98 -1.74
CA GLY A 10 6.42 -1.81 -2.11
C GLY A 10 6.27 -1.66 -3.62
N PHE A 11 7.34 -1.91 -4.37
CA PHE A 11 7.31 -1.94 -5.83
C PHE A 11 6.42 -3.06 -6.38
N ILE A 12 6.36 -4.22 -5.71
CA ILE A 12 5.43 -5.30 -6.05
C ILE A 12 3.98 -4.88 -5.83
N ILE A 13 3.68 -4.17 -4.74
CA ILE A 13 2.34 -3.61 -4.50
C ILE A 13 1.98 -2.63 -5.62
N PHE A 14 2.90 -1.71 -5.95
CA PHE A 14 2.73 -0.76 -7.05
C PHE A 14 2.44 -1.46 -8.38
N LEU A 15 3.25 -2.46 -8.77
CA LEU A 15 3.03 -3.21 -10.00
C LEU A 15 1.71 -3.98 -9.98
N GLY A 16 1.38 -4.64 -8.87
CA GLY A 16 0.13 -5.41 -8.75
C GLY A 16 -1.10 -4.52 -8.91
N ILE A 17 -1.14 -3.38 -8.20
CA ILE A 17 -2.24 -2.42 -8.31
C ILE A 17 -2.26 -1.78 -9.70
N GLY A 18 -1.10 -1.42 -10.25
CA GLY A 18 -1.01 -0.80 -11.59
C GLY A 18 -1.50 -1.75 -12.69
N ILE A 19 -1.08 -3.01 -12.68
CA ILE A 19 -1.55 -4.03 -13.62
C ILE A 19 -3.05 -4.26 -13.47
N TYR A 20 -3.53 -4.37 -12.23
CA TYR A 20 -4.96 -4.50 -11.96
C TYR A 20 -5.75 -3.31 -12.52
N PHE A 21 -5.31 -2.09 -12.23
CA PHE A 21 -5.93 -0.86 -12.74
C PHE A 21 -5.97 -0.82 -14.28
N LEU A 22 -4.85 -1.14 -14.94
CA LEU A 22 -4.79 -1.17 -16.41
C LEU A 22 -5.72 -2.23 -17.00
N LEU A 23 -5.83 -3.39 -16.36
CA LEU A 23 -6.78 -4.43 -16.75
C LEU A 23 -8.23 -3.94 -16.62
N MET A 24 -8.56 -3.28 -15.49
CA MET A 24 -9.88 -2.68 -15.28
C MET A 24 -10.21 -1.60 -16.31
N GLU A 25 -9.23 -0.79 -16.70
CA GLU A 25 -9.38 0.22 -17.74
C GLU A 25 -9.66 -0.39 -19.12
N VAL A 26 -8.90 -1.41 -19.53
CA VAL A 26 -9.10 -2.09 -20.83
C VAL A 26 -10.47 -2.77 -20.89
N LEU A 27 -10.97 -3.27 -19.77
CA LEU A 27 -12.29 -3.88 -19.65
C LEU A 27 -13.43 -2.84 -19.53
N GLY A 28 -13.12 -1.54 -19.44
CA GLY A 28 -14.12 -0.48 -19.23
C GLY A 28 -14.77 -0.48 -17.85
N LEU A 29 -14.13 -1.12 -16.87
CA LEU A 29 -14.62 -1.31 -15.50
C LEU A 29 -13.98 -0.34 -14.50
N SER A 30 -13.09 0.56 -14.95
CA SER A 30 -12.37 1.53 -14.10
C SER A 30 -13.28 2.52 -13.36
N ASN A 31 -14.52 2.68 -13.82
CA ASN A 31 -15.52 3.58 -13.24
C ASN A 31 -16.19 2.98 -11.98
N TYR A 32 -16.10 1.67 -11.77
CA TYR A 32 -16.72 0.98 -10.64
C TYR A 32 -15.80 1.01 -9.42
N TYR A 33 -16.05 1.95 -8.51
CA TYR A 33 -15.21 2.10 -7.31
C TYR A 33 -15.19 0.84 -6.42
N ILE A 34 -16.26 0.05 -6.39
CA ILE A 34 -16.37 -1.17 -5.56
C ILE A 34 -15.26 -2.17 -5.88
N LEU A 35 -14.80 -2.21 -7.14
CA LEU A 35 -13.75 -3.11 -7.60
C LEU A 35 -12.39 -2.72 -6.98
N ARG A 36 -12.23 -1.50 -6.49
CA ARG A 36 -11.01 -1.08 -5.76
C ARG A 36 -10.81 -1.84 -4.45
N ILE A 37 -11.84 -2.51 -3.91
CA ILE A 37 -11.68 -3.39 -2.74
C ILE A 37 -10.65 -4.50 -2.99
N PHE A 38 -10.51 -4.97 -4.24
CA PHE A 38 -9.53 -5.99 -4.61
C PHE A 38 -8.08 -5.50 -4.46
N ASN A 39 -7.83 -4.18 -4.50
CA ASN A 39 -6.51 -3.62 -4.21
C ASN A 39 -6.05 -3.99 -2.79
N VAL A 40 -6.97 -4.12 -1.83
CA VAL A 40 -6.64 -4.52 -0.45
C VAL A 40 -6.00 -5.90 -0.42
N LEU A 41 -6.43 -6.84 -1.28
CA LEU A 41 -5.82 -8.17 -1.36
C LEU A 41 -4.36 -8.10 -1.84
N ILE A 42 -4.08 -7.25 -2.82
CA ILE A 42 -2.73 -7.02 -3.35
C ILE A 42 -1.84 -6.39 -2.27
N ILE A 43 -2.37 -5.43 -1.53
CA ILE A 43 -1.68 -4.79 -0.40
C ILE A 43 -1.38 -5.84 0.68
N ILE A 44 -2.38 -6.61 1.12
CA ILE A 44 -2.20 -7.69 2.11
C ILE A 44 -1.08 -8.64 1.67
N TYR A 45 -1.05 -9.03 0.40
CA TYR A 45 -0.02 -9.91 -0.15
C TYR A 45 1.38 -9.29 -0.04
N GLY A 46 1.55 -8.04 -0.49
CA GLY A 46 2.84 -7.35 -0.45
C GLY A 46 3.34 -7.10 0.97
N LEU A 47 2.46 -6.70 1.88
CA LEU A 47 2.79 -6.51 3.29
C LEU A 47 3.17 -7.82 3.98
N ASN A 48 2.43 -8.90 3.72
CA ASN A 48 2.78 -10.24 4.23
C ASN A 48 4.15 -10.71 3.74
N ARG A 49 4.53 -10.37 2.51
CA ARG A 49 5.85 -10.70 1.99
C ARG A 49 6.97 -10.03 2.79
N THR A 50 6.78 -8.78 3.22
CA THR A 50 7.74 -8.10 4.11
C THR A 50 7.85 -8.79 5.46
N ILE A 51 6.73 -9.10 6.11
CA ILE A 51 6.73 -9.79 7.40
C ILE A 51 7.44 -11.15 7.29
N LYS A 52 7.07 -11.97 6.29
CA LYS A 52 7.71 -13.28 6.07
C LYS A 52 9.21 -13.16 5.82
N SER A 53 9.65 -12.17 5.05
CA SER A 53 11.08 -11.94 4.81
C SER A 53 11.81 -11.61 6.10
N ASN A 54 11.29 -10.67 6.89
CA ASN A 54 11.88 -10.29 8.17
C ASN A 54 11.96 -11.46 9.15
N LEU A 55 10.90 -12.27 9.24
CA LEU A 55 10.89 -13.47 10.09
C LEU A 55 11.91 -14.52 9.64
N SER A 56 12.07 -14.73 8.32
CA SER A 56 13.08 -15.65 7.78
C SER A 56 14.53 -15.21 8.05
N GLU A 57 14.73 -13.90 8.26
CA GLU A 57 16.02 -13.32 8.67
C GLU A 57 16.22 -13.30 10.18
N GLY A 58 15.30 -13.87 10.96
CA GLY A 58 15.34 -13.86 12.42
C GLY A 58 14.95 -12.53 13.06
N LYS A 59 14.48 -11.54 12.29
CA LYS A 59 13.99 -10.26 12.81
C LYS A 59 12.58 -10.43 13.36
N LYS A 60 12.50 -10.84 14.63
CA LYS A 60 11.23 -11.13 15.32
C LYS A 60 10.66 -9.96 16.13
N GLY A 61 11.31 -8.79 16.14
CA GLY A 61 10.82 -7.65 16.91
C GLY A 61 9.49 -7.11 16.37
N TYR A 62 8.51 -6.90 17.25
CA TYR A 62 7.17 -6.49 16.86
C TYR A 62 7.17 -5.08 16.24
N ILE A 63 7.76 -4.10 16.92
CA ILE A 63 7.81 -2.70 16.46
C ILE A 63 8.64 -2.59 15.18
N SER A 64 9.74 -3.32 15.11
CA SER A 64 10.59 -3.36 13.91
C SER A 64 9.81 -3.86 12.68
N ASN A 65 9.02 -4.93 12.85
CA ASN A 65 8.18 -5.45 11.77
C ASN A 65 7.01 -4.53 11.43
N LEU A 66 6.41 -3.87 12.42
CA LEU A 66 5.35 -2.89 12.21
C LEU A 66 5.86 -1.75 11.33
N VAL A 67 7.02 -1.17 11.66
CA VAL A 67 7.62 -0.06 10.90
C VAL A 67 8.06 -0.51 9.50
N SER A 68 8.74 -1.64 9.38
CA SER A 68 9.19 -2.19 8.08
C SER A 68 8.00 -2.49 7.14
N THR A 69 6.93 -3.06 7.68
CA THR A 69 5.70 -3.34 6.93
C THR A 69 4.98 -2.04 6.57
N GLY A 70 4.90 -1.07 7.49
CA GLY A 70 4.35 0.26 7.20
C GLY A 70 5.12 0.99 6.08
N LEU A 71 6.45 0.98 6.13
CA LEU A 71 7.31 1.54 5.08
C LEU A 71 7.07 0.88 3.72
N THR A 72 6.89 -0.44 3.69
CA THR A 72 6.55 -1.18 2.46
C THR A 72 5.27 -0.63 1.83
N GLY A 73 4.21 -0.49 2.62
CA GLY A 73 2.93 0.05 2.15
C GLY A 73 3.04 1.50 1.71
N PHE A 74 3.78 2.33 2.45
CA PHE A 74 4.04 3.72 2.10
C PHE A 74 4.75 3.86 0.75
N VAL A 75 5.80 3.06 0.50
CA VAL A 75 6.48 3.03 -0.80
C VAL A 75 5.50 2.66 -1.93
N GLY A 76 4.65 1.64 -1.70
CA GLY A 76 3.62 1.25 -2.66
C GLY A 76 2.64 2.37 -3.00
N ILE A 77 2.19 3.14 -1.99
CA ILE A 77 1.30 4.30 -2.18
C ILE A 77 2.01 5.39 -2.99
N VAL A 78 3.21 5.81 -2.59
CA VAL A 78 3.93 6.91 -3.27
C VAL A 78 4.18 6.57 -4.74
N LEU A 79 4.65 5.36 -5.02
CA LEU A 79 4.84 4.89 -6.40
C LEU A 79 3.51 4.82 -7.16
N GLY A 80 2.44 4.35 -6.50
CA GLY A 80 1.10 4.31 -7.08
C GLY A 80 0.56 5.68 -7.46
N ILE A 81 0.72 6.68 -6.59
CA ILE A 81 0.31 8.06 -6.85
C ILE A 81 1.11 8.68 -8.00
N ILE A 82 2.43 8.48 -8.02
CA ILE A 82 3.27 8.96 -9.12
C ILE A 82 2.85 8.30 -10.44
N GLY A 83 2.66 6.97 -10.45
CA GLY A 83 2.23 6.23 -11.63
C GLY A 83 0.86 6.67 -12.12
N LEU A 84 -0.10 6.87 -11.22
CA LEU A 84 -1.43 7.36 -11.54
C LEU A 84 -1.40 8.78 -12.11
N ALA A 85 -0.66 9.69 -11.46
CA ALA A 85 -0.55 11.08 -11.93
C ALA A 85 0.02 11.12 -13.36
N LEU A 86 1.12 10.41 -13.60
CA LEU A 86 1.71 10.28 -14.93
C LEU A 86 0.70 9.73 -15.93
N TYR A 87 0.01 8.63 -15.58
CA TYR A 87 -0.97 8.00 -16.44
C TYR A 87 -2.14 8.94 -16.81
N VAL A 88 -2.69 9.66 -15.83
CA VAL A 88 -3.77 10.63 -16.05
C VAL A 88 -3.30 11.76 -16.98
N TYR A 89 -2.11 12.33 -16.75
CA TYR A 89 -1.56 13.36 -17.62
C TYR A 89 -1.34 12.86 -19.05
N PHE A 90 -0.81 11.65 -19.23
CA PHE A 90 -0.65 11.03 -20.55
C PHE A 90 -1.99 10.78 -21.28
N ARG A 91 -3.08 10.59 -20.55
CA ARG A 91 -4.41 10.28 -21.11
C ARG A 91 -5.30 11.50 -21.35
N GLY A 92 -4.78 12.72 -21.17
CA GLY A 92 -5.52 13.96 -21.41
C GLY A 92 -5.90 14.74 -20.15
N GLY A 93 -5.28 14.42 -19.00
CA GLY A 93 -5.36 15.20 -17.76
C GLY A 93 -6.77 15.21 -17.16
N ALA A 94 -7.29 16.41 -16.89
CA ALA A 94 -8.60 16.61 -16.24
C ALA A 94 -9.76 15.96 -17.01
N THR A 95 -9.70 15.93 -18.35
CA THR A 95 -10.74 15.31 -19.20
C THR A 95 -10.81 13.78 -18.99
N TYR A 96 -9.66 13.15 -18.73
CA TYR A 96 -9.61 11.73 -18.42
C TYR A 96 -10.03 11.47 -16.96
N LEU A 97 -9.70 12.38 -16.06
CA LEU A 97 -10.06 12.28 -14.66
C LEU A 97 -11.59 12.27 -14.44
N ASP A 98 -12.34 13.04 -15.23
CA ASP A 98 -13.81 13.06 -15.22
C ASP A 98 -14.43 11.69 -15.58
N LYS A 99 -13.67 10.80 -16.24
CA LYS A 99 -14.10 9.42 -16.50
C LYS A 99 -13.84 8.51 -15.31
N LEU A 100 -12.81 8.80 -14.53
CA LEU A 100 -12.49 8.04 -13.33
C LEU A 100 -13.56 8.27 -12.26
N SER A 101 -13.83 7.27 -11.41
CA SER A 101 -14.86 7.37 -10.38
C SER A 101 -14.74 8.69 -9.58
N HIS A 102 -15.84 9.44 -9.45
CA HIS A 102 -15.92 10.65 -8.62
C HIS A 102 -15.27 10.38 -7.25
N ALA A 103 -14.27 11.19 -6.89
CA ALA A 103 -13.37 10.93 -5.76
C ALA A 103 -14.09 10.95 -4.39
N PHE A 104 -13.58 10.14 -3.46
CA PHE A 104 -14.17 9.77 -2.17
C PHE A 104 -14.09 10.84 -1.07
N LEU A 105 -13.18 11.81 -1.16
CA LEU A 105 -12.98 12.85 -0.14
C LEU A 105 -13.31 14.28 -0.59
N PHE A 106 -13.20 14.57 -1.88
CA PHE A 106 -13.43 15.91 -2.43
C PHE A 106 -14.51 15.80 -3.50
N GLY A 107 -15.74 16.18 -3.12
CA GLY A 107 -16.87 16.23 -4.05
C GLY A 107 -16.65 17.24 -5.18
N GLY A 108 -17.33 17.05 -6.30
CA GLY A 108 -17.25 17.96 -7.46
C GLY A 108 -16.26 17.48 -8.54
N LYS A 109 -15.59 18.44 -9.18
CA LYS A 109 -14.60 18.21 -10.25
C LYS A 109 -13.20 18.55 -9.74
N PRO A 110 -12.53 17.62 -9.02
CA PRO A 110 -11.20 17.87 -8.49
C PRO A 110 -10.19 18.02 -9.63
N SER A 111 -9.18 18.85 -9.43
CA SER A 111 -7.98 18.82 -10.24
C SER A 111 -7.24 17.48 -10.08
N VAL A 112 -6.35 17.15 -11.03
CA VAL A 112 -5.52 15.93 -10.96
C VAL A 112 -4.71 15.89 -9.66
N ALA A 113 -4.22 17.05 -9.19
CA ALA A 113 -3.47 17.16 -7.94
C ALA A 113 -4.34 16.86 -6.72
N GLU A 114 -5.54 17.46 -6.63
CA GLU A 114 -6.48 17.21 -5.52
C GLU A 114 -6.94 15.75 -5.47
N TYR A 115 -7.18 15.14 -6.64
CA TYR A 115 -7.51 13.73 -6.74
C TYR A 115 -6.39 12.84 -6.19
N CYS A 116 -5.16 13.06 -6.67
CA CYS A 116 -3.99 12.29 -6.24
C CYS A 116 -3.72 12.48 -4.75
N PHE A 117 -3.89 13.69 -4.23
CA PHE A 117 -3.70 13.99 -2.81
C PHE A 117 -4.75 13.30 -1.94
N GLY A 118 -6.04 13.39 -2.31
CA GLY A 118 -7.11 12.68 -1.60
C GLY A 118 -6.87 11.17 -1.57
N LEU A 119 -6.54 10.59 -2.73
CA LEU A 119 -6.23 9.17 -2.84
C LEU A 119 -5.00 8.77 -2.01
N MET A 120 -3.99 9.65 -1.89
CA MET A 120 -2.82 9.40 -1.04
C MET A 120 -3.21 9.30 0.44
N ILE A 121 -4.05 10.22 0.93
CA ILE A 121 -4.52 10.20 2.33
C ILE A 121 -5.37 8.97 2.61
N GLU A 122 -6.33 8.65 1.74
CA GLU A 122 -7.13 7.41 1.82
C GLU A 122 -6.23 6.17 1.81
N GLY A 123 -5.26 6.15 0.90
CA GLY A 123 -4.29 5.07 0.76
C GLY A 123 -3.47 4.85 2.03
N ILE A 124 -2.96 5.93 2.64
CA ILE A 124 -2.20 5.86 3.90
C ILE A 124 -3.08 5.31 5.02
N ALA A 125 -4.29 5.83 5.19
CA ALA A 125 -5.22 5.35 6.21
C ALA A 125 -5.53 3.86 6.04
N SER A 126 -5.84 3.43 4.81
CA SER A 126 -6.11 2.03 4.48
C SER A 126 -4.90 1.13 4.74
N VAL A 127 -3.69 1.52 4.30
CA VAL A 127 -2.46 0.77 4.54
C VAL A 127 -2.19 0.61 6.03
N LEU A 128 -2.36 1.66 6.84
CA LEU A 128 -2.16 1.56 8.29
C LEU A 128 -3.09 0.51 8.91
N ILE A 129 -4.37 0.52 8.54
CA ILE A 129 -5.34 -0.48 9.00
C ILE A 129 -4.88 -1.89 8.60
N VAL A 130 -4.49 -2.10 7.34
CA VAL A 130 -4.05 -3.40 6.85
C VAL A 130 -2.74 -3.85 7.51
N VAL A 131 -1.80 -2.95 7.78
CA VAL A 131 -0.57 -3.22 8.53
C VAL A 131 -0.93 -3.74 9.92
N PHE A 132 -1.81 -3.05 10.65
CA PHE A 132 -2.23 -3.49 11.98
C PHE A 132 -2.90 -4.87 11.94
N ILE A 133 -3.82 -5.10 11.00
CA ILE A 133 -4.49 -6.40 10.84
C ILE A 133 -3.47 -7.52 10.60
N ASN A 134 -2.50 -7.29 9.70
CA ASN A 134 -1.46 -8.28 9.40
C ASN A 134 -0.56 -8.52 10.62
N MET A 135 -0.13 -7.46 11.30
CA MET A 135 0.68 -7.59 12.51
C MET A 135 -0.05 -8.37 13.61
N GLN A 136 -1.35 -8.14 13.82
CA GLN A 136 -2.14 -8.92 14.79
C GLN A 136 -2.27 -10.39 14.38
N TYR A 137 -2.51 -10.66 13.10
CA TYR A 137 -2.56 -12.03 12.59
C TYR A 137 -1.26 -12.81 12.86
N TRP A 138 -0.10 -12.18 12.64
CA TRP A 138 1.21 -12.79 12.90
C TRP A 138 1.55 -12.86 14.40
N ARG A 139 1.04 -11.91 15.21
CA ARG A 139 1.17 -11.95 16.67
C ARG A 139 0.44 -13.17 17.25
N THR A 140 -0.77 -13.49 16.78
CA THR A 140 -1.51 -14.69 17.21
C THR A 140 -0.76 -16.00 16.90
N LYS A 141 0.19 -15.99 15.96
CA LYS A 141 1.03 -17.14 15.63
C LYS A 141 2.34 -17.22 16.44
N ASN A 142 2.49 -16.39 17.48
CA ASN A 142 3.72 -16.27 18.26
C ASN A 142 4.97 -16.02 17.39
N ALA A 143 4.79 -15.33 16.26
CA ALA A 143 5.87 -15.09 15.30
C ALA A 143 6.83 -13.99 15.77
N PHE A 144 6.33 -13.06 16.60
CA PHE A 144 7.09 -11.94 17.13
C PHE A 144 7.51 -12.20 18.59
N ARG A 145 8.63 -11.59 18.99
CA ARG A 145 9.02 -11.43 20.39
C ARG A 145 8.71 -10.00 20.78
N ASP A 146 8.14 -9.81 21.96
CA ASP A 146 7.93 -8.47 22.50
C ASP A 146 9.30 -7.81 22.71
N ASP A 147 9.45 -6.59 22.18
CA ASP A 147 10.75 -5.90 22.15
C ASP A 147 11.25 -5.53 23.57
N ASP A 148 10.34 -5.60 24.57
CA ASP A 148 10.55 -5.30 25.99
C ASP A 148 11.38 -6.38 26.73
N GLU A 149 11.47 -7.61 26.21
CA GLU A 149 12.19 -8.70 26.90
C GLU A 149 13.73 -8.50 26.91
N LYS A 150 14.23 -7.54 26.12
CA LYS A 150 15.67 -7.23 26.06
C LYS A 150 16.17 -6.24 27.11
N SER A 151 15.29 -5.58 27.88
CA SER A 151 15.74 -4.66 28.94
C SER A 151 16.09 -5.34 30.27
N ASP A 152 15.60 -6.57 30.50
CA ASP A 152 15.77 -7.25 31.80
C ASP A 152 17.04 -8.11 31.92
N PHE A 153 17.77 -8.36 30.83
CA PHE A 153 19.03 -9.13 30.86
C PHE A 153 20.29 -8.27 31.06
N LYS A 154 20.13 -7.01 31.48
CA LYS A 154 21.25 -6.07 31.71
C LYS A 154 21.40 -5.62 33.17
N LYS A 155 20.91 -6.42 34.12
CA LYS A 155 21.20 -6.27 35.55
C LYS A 155 22.39 -7.13 35.97
#